data_AF-A0AAU2CK66-F1
#
_entry.id   AF-A0AAU2CK66-F1
#
_cell.length_a   1.000
_cell.length_b   1.000
_cell.length_c   1.000
_cell.angle_alpha   90.00
_cell.angle_beta   90.00
_cell.angle_gamma   90.00
#
_symmetry.space_group_name_H-M   'P 1'
#
loop_
_entity.id
_entity.type
_entity.pdbx_description
1 polymer ?
#
loop_
_entity_poly.entity_id
_entity_poly.type
_entity_poly.pdbx_seq_one_letter_code
_entity_poly.pdbx_strand_id
1 'polypeptide(L)'
;MTARTLTTDTPPLPPTARDVFGADLTAEQATSFNRARVATCTALALYRSGQELDHLSDDDIDTAVRALKFPYSRPSEETRAAIRAALAVLEADPTISVI
;
A
#
# COMPACT_ATOMS: atom_id res chain seq x y z
N MET A 1 -5.10 6.64 21.14
CA MET A 1 -5.86 5.78 20.20
C MET A 1 -5.00 4.57 19.89
N THR A 2 -5.52 3.37 20.10
CA THR A 2 -4.82 2.11 19.78
C THR A 2 -5.01 1.83 18.29
N ALA A 3 -3.91 1.80 17.53
CA ALA A 3 -3.92 1.36 16.14
C ALA A 3 -4.53 -0.05 16.08
N ARG A 4 -5.61 -0.25 15.29
CA ARG A 4 -6.16 -1.59 15.09
C ARG A 4 -5.17 -2.40 14.28
N THR A 5 -4.85 -3.59 14.78
CA THR A 5 -3.96 -4.54 14.12
C THR A 5 -4.51 -4.90 12.74
N LEU A 6 -3.67 -4.82 11.70
CA LEU A 6 -4.00 -5.29 10.36
C LEU A 6 -4.44 -6.77 10.44
N THR A 7 -5.55 -7.12 9.79
CA THR A 7 -6.07 -8.49 9.73
C THR A 7 -5.00 -9.45 9.17
N THR A 8 -4.81 -10.59 9.83
CA THR A 8 -3.72 -11.55 9.58
C THR A 8 -3.80 -12.32 8.26
N ASP A 9 -4.92 -12.24 7.52
CA ASP A 9 -5.03 -12.73 6.15
C ASP A 9 -4.44 -11.71 5.16
N THR A 10 -3.12 -11.58 5.17
CA THR A 10 -2.41 -10.77 4.18
C THR A 10 -2.38 -11.54 2.86
N PRO A 11 -3.08 -11.10 1.79
CA PRO A 11 -2.98 -11.75 0.49
C PRO A 11 -1.53 -11.73 0.00
N PRO A 12 -1.11 -12.73 -0.81
CA PRO A 12 0.24 -12.75 -1.35
C PRO A 12 0.54 -11.43 -2.05
N LEU A 13 1.72 -10.87 -1.76
CA LEU A 13 2.13 -9.61 -2.37
C LEU A 13 2.16 -9.76 -3.90
N PRO A 14 1.81 -8.70 -4.67
CA PRO A 14 1.91 -8.74 -6.11
C PRO A 14 3.36 -8.93 -6.55
N PRO A 15 3.59 -9.44 -7.78
CA PRO A 15 4.95 -9.57 -8.33
C PRO A 15 5.68 -8.22 -8.32
N THR A 16 6.99 -8.25 -8.20
CA THR A 16 7.82 -7.04 -8.28
C THR A 16 7.99 -6.58 -9.73
N ALA A 17 8.46 -5.35 -9.93
CA ALA A 17 8.79 -4.85 -11.27
C ALA A 17 9.75 -5.77 -12.03
N ARG A 18 10.72 -6.38 -11.32
CA ARG A 18 11.68 -7.32 -11.92
C ARG A 18 11.01 -8.61 -12.40
N ASP A 19 10.02 -9.10 -11.66
CA ASP A 19 9.26 -10.29 -12.02
C ASP A 19 8.39 -10.05 -13.26
N VAL A 20 7.93 -8.80 -13.47
CA VAL A 20 7.05 -8.42 -14.58
C VAL A 20 7.82 -8.01 -15.84
N PHE A 21 8.86 -7.18 -15.69
CA PHE A 21 9.55 -6.53 -16.82
C PHE A 21 10.92 -7.14 -17.15
N GLY A 22 11.42 -8.06 -16.32
CA GLY A 22 12.71 -8.71 -16.57
C GLY A 22 13.90 -7.76 -16.44
N ALA A 23 14.97 -8.04 -17.21
CA ALA A 23 16.26 -7.38 -17.08
C ALA A 23 16.34 -5.99 -17.75
N ASP A 24 15.46 -5.70 -18.70
CA ASP A 24 15.45 -4.44 -19.47
C ASP A 24 14.73 -3.29 -18.74
N LEU A 25 14.34 -3.53 -17.49
CA LEU A 25 13.67 -2.59 -16.60
C LEU A 25 14.57 -1.38 -16.28
N THR A 26 14.08 -0.18 -16.58
CA THR A 26 14.72 1.06 -16.11
C THR A 26 14.48 1.29 -14.62
N ALA A 27 15.38 2.03 -13.97
CA ALA A 27 15.23 2.39 -12.55
C ALA A 27 13.94 3.16 -12.27
N GLU A 28 13.50 4.01 -13.20
CA GLU A 28 12.26 4.76 -13.09
C GLU A 28 11.04 3.85 -13.14
N GLN A 29 10.98 2.93 -14.11
CA GLN A 29 9.92 1.92 -14.19
C GLN A 29 9.89 1.05 -12.93
N ALA A 30 11.07 0.64 -12.43
CA ALA A 30 11.19 -0.17 -11.22
C ALA A 30 10.58 0.57 -10.02
N THR A 31 10.94 1.84 -9.88
CA THR A 31 10.50 2.70 -8.77
C THR A 31 9.00 2.95 -8.85
N SER A 32 8.50 3.37 -10.00
CA SER A 32 7.09 3.69 -10.21
C SER A 32 6.19 2.47 -10.04
N PHE A 33 6.57 1.32 -10.61
CA PHE A 33 5.79 0.09 -10.47
C PHE A 33 5.78 -0.42 -9.03
N ASN A 34 6.95 -0.48 -8.36
CA ASN A 34 7.02 -0.94 -6.98
C ASN A 34 6.29 0.02 -6.03
N ARG A 35 6.32 1.33 -6.27
CA ARG A 35 5.54 2.31 -5.49
C ARG A 35 4.04 2.06 -5.64
N ALA A 36 3.54 1.92 -6.87
CA ALA A 36 2.13 1.63 -7.12
C ALA A 36 1.71 0.34 -6.42
N ARG A 37 2.54 -0.71 -6.51
CA ARG A 37 2.32 -1.98 -5.84
C ARG A 37 2.21 -1.86 -4.32
N VAL A 38 3.16 -1.17 -3.68
CA VAL A 38 3.14 -0.92 -2.23
C VAL A 38 1.90 -0.11 -1.86
N ALA A 39 1.59 0.93 -2.64
CA ALA A 39 0.46 1.80 -2.40
C ALA A 39 -0.88 1.07 -2.40
N THR A 40 -1.18 0.33 -3.47
CA THR A 40 -2.43 -0.41 -3.61
C THR A 40 -2.62 -1.45 -2.51
N CYS A 41 -1.59 -2.24 -2.22
CA CYS A 41 -1.68 -3.26 -1.19
C CYS A 41 -1.82 -2.68 0.22
N THR A 42 -1.12 -1.59 0.52
CA THR A 42 -1.20 -0.94 1.83
C THR A 42 -2.55 -0.26 2.02
N ALA A 43 -3.03 0.47 1.02
CA ALA A 43 -4.35 1.10 1.03
C ALA A 43 -5.45 0.05 1.22
N LEU A 44 -5.39 -1.07 0.49
CA LEU A 44 -6.37 -2.15 0.67
C LEU A 44 -6.31 -2.75 2.08
N ALA A 45 -5.13 -2.97 2.64
CA ALA A 45 -4.98 -3.51 4.00
C ALA A 45 -5.54 -2.54 5.06
N LEU A 46 -5.28 -1.24 4.91
CA LEU A 46 -5.82 -0.17 5.77
C LEU A 46 -7.34 -0.11 5.67
N TYR A 47 -7.87 -0.07 4.45
CA TYR A 47 -9.31 -0.05 4.18
C TYR A 47 -10.02 -1.26 4.79
N ARG A 48 -9.48 -2.46 4.61
CA ARG A 48 -10.01 -3.71 5.22
C ARG A 48 -9.95 -3.73 6.75
N SER A 49 -9.03 -2.97 7.34
CA SER A 49 -8.91 -2.85 8.79
C SER A 49 -9.83 -1.76 9.37
N GLY A 50 -10.64 -1.11 8.52
CA GLY A 50 -11.53 -0.01 8.89
C GLY A 50 -10.77 1.26 9.30
N GLN A 51 -9.58 1.47 8.75
CA GLN A 51 -8.86 2.74 8.90
C GLN A 51 -9.41 3.74 7.88
N GLU A 52 -9.69 4.95 8.35
CA GLU A 52 -10.18 6.06 7.54
C GLU A 52 -9.05 7.06 7.26
N LEU A 53 -9.02 7.61 6.04
CA LEU A 53 -7.98 8.51 5.57
C LEU A 53 -7.75 9.72 6.51
N ASP A 54 -8.83 10.31 7.02
CA ASP A 54 -8.81 11.50 7.88
C ASP A 54 -8.15 11.24 9.24
N HIS A 55 -7.94 9.97 9.61
CA HIS A 55 -7.38 9.56 10.88
C HIS A 55 -5.97 8.95 10.77
N LEU A 56 -5.40 8.86 9.57
CA LEU A 56 -4.10 8.24 9.33
C LEU A 56 -2.95 9.23 9.36
N SER A 57 -2.11 9.09 10.38
CA SER A 57 -0.82 9.79 10.44
C SER A 57 0.20 9.17 9.47
N ASP A 58 1.28 9.91 9.19
CA ASP A 58 2.41 9.37 8.43
C ASP A 58 3.03 8.15 9.11
N ASP A 59 3.08 8.12 10.45
CA ASP A 59 3.62 7.01 11.23
C ASP A 59 2.74 5.75 11.14
N ASP A 60 1.42 5.91 11.08
CA ASP A 60 0.48 4.80 10.88
C ASP A 60 0.66 4.18 9.50
N ILE A 61 0.82 5.02 8.46
CA ILE A 61 1.10 4.57 7.09
C ILE A 61 2.43 3.83 7.04
N ASP A 62 3.48 4.39 7.63
CA ASP A 62 4.81 3.77 7.67
C ASP A 62 4.78 2.42 8.42
N THR A 63 4.01 2.35 9.51
CA THR A 63 3.78 1.12 10.27
C THR A 63 3.08 0.06 9.42
N ALA A 64 2.05 0.44 8.68
CA ALA A 64 1.31 -0.46 7.80
C ALA A 64 2.20 -1.00 6.65
N VAL A 65 2.99 -0.13 6.01
CA VAL A 65 3.95 -0.56 4.97
C VAL A 65 4.95 -1.57 5.52
N ARG A 66 5.48 -1.33 6.73
CA ARG A 66 6.44 -2.24 7.38
C ARG A 66 5.80 -3.57 7.76
N ALA A 67 4.55 -3.56 8.22
CA ALA A 67 3.82 -4.78 8.58
C ALA A 67 3.60 -5.72 7.39
N LEU A 68 3.45 -5.18 6.18
CA LEU A 68 3.31 -5.95 4.94
C LEU A 68 4.63 -6.55 4.42
N LYS A 69 5.77 -6.23 5.04
CA LYS A 69 7.09 -6.84 4.76
C LYS A 69 7.50 -6.83 3.29
N PHE A 70 7.21 -5.73 2.58
CA PHE A 70 7.67 -5.57 1.20
C PHE A 70 9.20 -5.63 1.11
N PRO A 71 9.77 -6.55 0.31
CA PRO A 71 11.21 -6.60 0.10
C PRO A 71 11.72 -5.27 -0.45
N TYR A 72 12.80 -4.74 0.12
CA TYR A 72 13.53 -3.56 -0.34
C TYR A 72 12.70 -2.27 -0.49
N SER A 73 11.48 -2.23 0.07
CA SER A 73 10.62 -1.05 0.02
C SER A 73 10.72 -0.30 1.34
N ARG A 74 10.96 1.01 1.27
CA ARG A 74 10.92 1.92 2.42
C ARG A 74 9.84 2.96 2.18
N PRO A 75 9.07 3.35 3.21
CA PRO A 75 8.17 4.48 3.08
C PRO A 75 8.96 5.73 2.68
N SER A 76 8.45 6.44 1.67
CA SER A 76 8.90 7.76 1.24
C SER A 76 7.70 8.69 1.19
N GLU A 77 7.91 9.99 1.07
CA GLU A 77 6.81 10.96 0.92
C GLU A 77 5.91 10.62 -0.28
N GLU A 78 6.49 10.25 -1.42
CA GLU A 78 5.75 9.85 -2.61
C GLU A 78 5.00 8.53 -2.40
N THR A 79 5.56 7.60 -1.62
CA THR A 79 4.88 6.35 -1.28
C THR A 79 3.67 6.63 -0.38
N ARG A 80 3.81 7.50 0.63
CA ARG A 80 2.71 7.92 1.50
C ARG A 80 1.62 8.63 0.70
N ALA A 81 1.99 9.56 -0.19
CA ALA A 81 1.04 10.23 -1.07
C ALA A 81 0.29 9.24 -1.98
N ALA A 82 1.00 8.26 -2.54
CA ALA A 82 0.38 7.22 -3.36
C ALA A 82 -0.59 6.32 -2.55
N ILE A 83 -0.25 5.98 -1.31
CA ILE A 83 -1.14 5.22 -0.40
C ILE A 83 -2.41 6.00 -0.11
N ARG A 84 -2.29 7.29 0.24
CA ARG A 84 -3.45 8.17 0.48
C ARG A 84 -4.35 8.28 -0.74
N ALA A 85 -3.75 8.46 -1.92
CA ALA A 85 -4.50 8.52 -3.18
C ALA A 85 -5.26 7.21 -3.45
N ALA A 86 -4.62 6.06 -3.26
CA ALA A 86 -5.26 4.76 -3.42
C ALA A 86 -6.38 4.54 -2.39
N LEU A 87 -6.18 4.93 -1.13
CA LEU A 87 -7.20 4.80 -0.09
C LEU A 87 -8.41 5.70 -0.35
N ALA A 88 -8.19 6.95 -0.79
CA ALA A 88 -9.27 7.87 -1.16
C ALA A 88 -10.15 7.29 -2.28
N VAL A 89 -9.57 6.58 -3.25
CA VAL A 89 -10.34 5.89 -4.31
C VAL A 89 -11.19 4.76 -3.72
N LEU A 90 -10.64 3.96 -2.80
CA LEU A 90 -11.38 2.88 -2.15
C LEU A 90 -12.53 3.39 -1.28
N GLU A 91 -12.34 4.50 -0.56
CA GLU A 91 -13.38 5.13 0.26
C GLU A 91 -14.48 5.79 -0.57
N ALA A 92 -14.14 6.35 -1.73
CA ALA A 92 -15.08 7.05 -2.60
C ALA A 92 -15.93 6.11 -3.48
N ASP A 93 -15.48 4.88 -3.74
CA ASP A 93 -16.19 3.93 -4.59
C ASP A 93 -17.14 3.03 -3.77
N PRO A 94 -18.47 3.27 -3.80
CA PRO A 94 -19.43 2.49 -3.02
C PRO A 94 -19.60 1.04 -3.51
N THR A 95 -19.04 0.69 -4.67
CA THR A 95 -19.07 -0.68 -5.20
C THR A 95 -17.98 -1.55 -4.58
N ILE A 96 -16.95 -0.92 -4.00
CA ILE A 96 -15.85 -1.61 -3.33
C ILE A 96 -16.21 -1.79 -1.86
N SER A 97 -16.89 -2.88 -1.53
CA SER A 97 -17.14 -3.25 -0.12
C SER A 97 -16.15 -4.34 0.33
N VAL A 98 -15.57 -4.17 1.51
CA VAL A 98 -14.81 -5.23 2.16
C VAL A 98 -15.78 -6.33 2.60
N ILE A 99 -15.67 -7.50 1.98
CA ILE A 99 -16.38 -8.74 2.37
C ILE A 99 -15.49 -9.52 3.35
#